data_AF-A0A328IMW2-F1
#
_entry.id   AF-A0A328IMW2-F1
#
_cell.length_a   1.000
_cell.length_b   1.000
_cell.length_c   1.000
_cell.angle_alpha   90.00
_cell.angle_beta   90.00
_cell.angle_gamma   90.00
#
_symmetry.space_group_name_H-M   'P 1'
#
loop_
_entity.id
_entity.type
_entity.pdbx_description
1 polymer ?
#
loop_
_entity_poly.entity_id
_entity_poly.type
_entity_poly.pdbx_seq_one_letter_code
_entity_poly.pdbx_strand_id
1 'polypeptide(L)'
;MFPQELRRFVVRLKEKEKYRNVDLESLSNFIEYCIEIVEIVDDYRLVSFSSDLPDNHFISLAAARDALLITGDKLCLQSALRGNVNCKTPSQYLSDYL
;
A
#
# COMPACT_ATOMS: atom_id res chain seq x y z
N MET A 1 3.56 -0.28 -9.14
CA MET A 1 2.57 0.49 -9.93
C MET A 1 2.32 1.89 -9.36
N PHE A 2 2.17 2.02 -8.04
CA PHE A 2 1.93 3.28 -7.32
C PHE A 2 2.92 4.44 -7.59
N PRO A 3 4.24 4.21 -7.71
CA PRO A 3 5.20 5.30 -7.94
C PRO A 3 5.02 5.99 -9.30
N GLN A 4 4.59 5.24 -10.33
CA GLN A 4 4.41 5.79 -11.67
C GLN A 4 3.11 6.60 -11.78
N GLU A 5 2.03 6.18 -11.11
CA GLU A 5 0.79 6.96 -11.09
C GLU A 5 0.94 8.26 -10.30
N LEU A 6 1.65 8.24 -9.17
CA LEU A 6 2.00 9.47 -8.44
C LEU A 6 2.86 10.41 -9.28
N ARG A 7 3.90 9.89 -9.97
CA ARG A 7 4.70 10.70 -10.90
C ARG A 7 3.84 11.32 -12.01
N ARG A 8 2.94 10.54 -12.62
CA ARG A 8 1.99 11.04 -13.64
C ARG A 8 1.04 12.09 -13.09
N PHE A 9 0.56 11.91 -11.86
CA PHE A 9 -0.31 12.87 -11.19
C PHE A 9 0.40 14.21 -10.96
N VAL A 10 1.65 14.19 -10.50
CA VAL A 10 2.47 15.41 -10.32
C VAL A 10 2.73 16.13 -11.63
N VAL A 11 3.06 15.39 -12.71
CA VAL A 11 3.23 15.98 -14.05
C VAL A 11 1.95 16.68 -14.49
N ARG A 12 0.78 16.03 -14.35
CA ARG A 12 -0.53 16.64 -14.66
C ARG A 12 -0.86 17.85 -13.79
N LEU A 13 -0.37 17.88 -12.55
CA LEU A 13 -0.53 19.01 -11.64
C LEU A 13 0.33 20.21 -12.07
N LYS A 14 1.58 19.96 -12.49
CA LYS A 14 2.50 20.98 -13.03
C LYS A 14 2.00 21.59 -14.33
N GLU A 15 1.26 20.83 -15.15
CA GLU A 15 0.64 21.31 -16.40
C GLU A 15 -0.57 22.24 -16.19
N LYS A 16 -1.18 22.25 -15.00
CA LYS A 16 -2.33 23.11 -14.71
C LYS A 16 -1.87 24.51 -14.31
N GLU A 17 -2.30 25.53 -15.05
CA GLU A 17 -1.90 26.93 -14.82
C GLU A 17 -2.14 27.45 -13.39
N LYS A 18 -3.18 26.94 -12.72
CA LYS A 18 -3.48 27.28 -11.32
C LYS A 18 -2.32 26.97 -10.35
N TYR A 19 -1.47 26.00 -10.67
CA TYR A 19 -0.39 25.53 -9.81
C TYR A 19 1.00 25.90 -10.34
N ARG A 20 1.09 26.73 -11.38
CA ARG A 20 2.35 27.11 -12.05
C ARG A 20 3.35 27.82 -11.13
N ASN A 21 2.85 28.50 -10.10
CA ASN A 21 3.64 29.27 -9.12
C ASN A 21 3.73 28.58 -7.76
N VAL A 22 3.18 27.36 -7.62
CA VAL A 22 3.33 26.57 -6.41
C VAL A 22 4.67 25.86 -6.50
N ASP A 23 5.45 25.86 -5.43
CA ASP A 23 6.68 25.07 -5.36
C ASP A 23 6.31 23.57 -5.34
N LEU A 24 6.30 22.99 -6.53
CA LEU A 24 6.05 21.57 -6.77
C LEU A 24 7.37 20.78 -6.85
N GLU A 25 8.54 21.43 -6.77
CA GLU A 25 9.84 20.76 -6.65
C GLU A 25 9.97 20.12 -5.27
N SER A 26 9.61 20.83 -4.20
CA SER A 26 9.56 20.27 -2.85
C SER A 26 8.57 19.09 -2.73
N LEU A 27 7.49 19.08 -3.51
CA LEU A 27 6.57 17.93 -3.63
C LEU A 27 7.18 16.75 -4.40
N SER A 28 8.01 17.03 -5.40
CA SER A 28 8.74 16.00 -6.15
C SER A 28 9.79 15.34 -5.24
N ASN A 29 10.54 16.14 -4.49
CA ASN A 29 11.52 15.68 -3.50
C ASN A 29 10.85 14.93 -2.35
N PHE A 30 9.68 15.37 -1.88
CA PHE A 30 8.91 14.66 -0.86
C PHE A 30 8.43 13.30 -1.36
N ILE A 31 8.03 13.19 -2.63
CA ILE A 31 7.65 11.90 -3.22
C ILE A 31 8.85 11.00 -3.43
N GLU A 32 9.98 11.54 -3.90
CA GLU A 32 11.23 10.78 -4.00
C GLU A 32 11.69 10.28 -2.62
N TYR A 33 11.66 11.15 -1.61
CA TYR A 33 11.93 10.81 -0.21
C TYR A 33 10.94 9.79 0.35
N CYS A 34 9.64 9.93 0.08
CA CYS A 34 8.63 8.94 0.48
C CYS A 34 8.80 7.62 -0.25
N ILE A 35 9.18 7.62 -1.54
CA ILE A 35 9.51 6.41 -2.27
C ILE A 35 10.75 5.78 -1.63
N GLU A 36 11.82 6.54 -1.37
CA GLU A 36 13.06 6.07 -0.78
C GLU A 36 12.87 5.51 0.65
N ILE A 37 12.00 6.14 1.45
CA ILE A 37 11.61 5.65 2.78
C ILE A 37 10.70 4.42 2.71
N VAL A 38 9.72 4.41 1.81
CA VAL A 38 8.83 3.25 1.62
C VAL A 38 9.60 2.08 0.98
N GLU A 39 10.67 2.36 0.25
CA GLU A 39 11.58 1.39 -0.37
C GLU A 39 12.56 0.79 0.64
N ILE A 40 12.75 1.38 1.85
CA ILE A 40 13.66 0.84 2.88
C ILE A 40 13.16 1.11 4.32
N VAL A 41 12.35 0.20 4.90
CA VAL A 41 12.33 -0.20 6.34
C VAL A 41 11.30 -1.36 6.48
N ASP A 42 11.56 -2.61 6.90
CA ASP A 42 12.68 -3.25 7.59
C ASP A 42 12.68 -4.79 7.33
N ASP A 43 13.82 -5.46 7.52
CA ASP A 43 14.14 -6.89 7.27
C ASP A 43 14.21 -7.37 5.80
N TYR A 44 15.22 -6.84 5.06
CA TYR A 44 16.01 -7.49 3.98
C TYR A 44 15.34 -8.42 2.95
N ARG A 45 14.03 -8.33 2.70
CA ARG A 45 13.38 -9.05 1.61
C ARG A 45 12.37 -8.16 0.91
N LEU A 46 12.82 -7.59 -0.21
CA LEU A 46 11.97 -7.12 -1.31
C LEU A 46 10.96 -8.21 -1.64
N VAL A 47 9.71 -8.02 -1.25
CA VAL A 47 8.60 -8.85 -1.73
C VAL A 47 8.10 -8.16 -2.97
N SER A 48 8.18 -8.85 -4.11
CA SER A 48 7.83 -8.29 -5.41
C SER A 48 6.50 -7.55 -5.34
N PHE A 49 6.49 -6.26 -5.73
CA PHE A 49 5.25 -5.52 -5.91
C PHE A 49 4.34 -6.32 -6.83
N SER A 50 3.22 -6.80 -6.31
CA SER A 50 2.20 -7.39 -7.16
C SER A 50 1.61 -6.27 -8.03
N SER A 51 1.39 -6.57 -9.31
CA SER A 51 0.60 -5.72 -10.20
C SER A 51 -0.90 -5.80 -9.90
N ASP A 52 -1.29 -6.67 -8.97
CA ASP A 52 -2.67 -6.84 -8.57
C ASP A 52 -3.19 -5.66 -7.73
N LEU A 53 -4.51 -5.65 -7.53
CA LEU A 53 -5.17 -4.70 -6.64
C LEU A 53 -4.50 -4.71 -5.24
N PRO A 54 -4.46 -3.56 -4.53
CA PRO A 54 -3.76 -3.43 -3.25
C PRO A 54 -4.08 -4.55 -2.24
N ASP A 55 -5.34 -4.99 -2.19
CA ASP A 55 -5.78 -6.09 -1.33
C ASP A 55 -5.04 -7.40 -1.61
N ASN A 56 -4.83 -7.74 -2.89
CA ASN A 56 -4.13 -8.96 -3.28
C ASN A 56 -2.65 -8.93 -2.88
N HIS A 57 -2.02 -7.75 -2.84
CA HIS A 57 -0.66 -7.61 -2.36
C HIS A 57 -0.57 -7.95 -0.86
N PHE A 58 -1.45 -7.38 -0.03
CA PHE A 58 -1.45 -7.65 1.42
C PHE A 58 -1.86 -9.09 1.75
N ILE A 59 -2.82 -9.66 1.00
CA ILE A 59 -3.20 -11.07 1.12
C ILE A 59 -2.00 -11.98 0.80
N SER A 60 -1.33 -11.72 -0.33
CA SER A 60 -0.16 -12.52 -0.75
C SER A 60 1.01 -12.39 0.22
N LEU A 61 1.23 -11.19 0.76
CA LEU A 61 2.27 -10.94 1.75
C LEU A 61 1.98 -11.67 3.06
N ALA A 62 0.74 -11.59 3.56
CA ALA A 62 0.33 -12.30 4.77
C ALA A 62 0.50 -13.82 4.60
N ALA A 63 0.09 -14.37 3.45
CA ALA A 63 0.29 -15.78 3.12
C ALA A 63 1.79 -16.16 3.08
N ALA A 64 2.62 -15.36 2.40
CA ALA A 64 4.05 -15.63 2.25
C ALA A 64 4.83 -15.55 3.57
N ARG A 65 4.30 -14.84 4.57
CA ARG A 65 4.92 -14.66 5.89
C ARG A 65 4.25 -15.47 6.99
N ASP A 66 3.26 -16.29 6.66
CA ASP A 66 2.38 -16.99 7.62
C ASP A 66 1.85 -16.04 8.72
N ALA A 67 1.48 -14.83 8.31
CA ALA A 67 1.08 -13.75 9.19
C ALA A 67 -0.45 -13.62 9.27
N LEU A 68 -0.94 -13.08 10.39
CA LEU A 68 -2.34 -12.73 10.55
C LEU A 68 -2.66 -11.44 9.78
N LEU A 69 -3.56 -11.52 8.80
CA LEU A 69 -4.12 -10.35 8.12
C LEU A 69 -5.32 -9.80 8.90
N ILE A 70 -5.26 -8.53 9.31
CA ILE A 70 -6.39 -7.84 9.94
C ILE A 70 -6.96 -6.82 8.96
N THR A 71 -8.22 -6.97 8.57
CA THR A 71 -8.88 -6.04 7.63
C THR A 71 -10.34 -5.79 7.96
N GLY A 72 -10.79 -4.54 7.84
CA GLY A 72 -12.20 -4.16 7.93
C GLY A 72 -12.94 -4.22 6.59
N ASP A 73 -12.21 -4.40 5.48
CA ASP A 73 -12.81 -4.49 4.15
C ASP A 73 -13.38 -5.89 3.91
N LYS A 74 -14.66 -5.96 3.53
CA LYS A 74 -15.38 -7.23 3.35
C LYS A 74 -14.91 -8.01 2.13
N LEU A 75 -14.55 -7.35 1.04
CA LEU A 75 -14.09 -8.00 -0.19
C LEU A 75 -12.67 -8.54 -0.01
N CYS A 76 -11.80 -7.77 0.66
CA CYS A 76 -10.46 -8.19 1.04
C CYS A 76 -10.52 -9.42 1.96
N LEU A 77 -11.36 -9.37 3.01
CA LEU A 77 -11.56 -10.50 3.93
C LEU A 77 -12.05 -11.76 3.20
N GLN A 78 -13.05 -11.63 2.32
CA GLN A 78 -13.55 -12.76 1.54
C GLN A 78 -12.47 -13.35 0.61
N SER A 79 -11.66 -12.49 0.00
CA SER A 79 -10.57 -12.90 -0.87
C SER A 79 -9.46 -13.62 -0.09
N ALA A 80 -9.12 -13.11 1.10
CA ALA A 80 -8.16 -13.73 2.01
C ALA A 80 -8.62 -15.13 2.47
N LEU A 81 -9.89 -15.25 2.89
CA LEU A 81 -10.48 -16.53 3.29
C LEU A 81 -10.48 -17.55 2.15
N ARG A 82 -10.81 -17.13 0.92
CA ARG A 82 -10.73 -18.00 -0.27
C ARG A 82 -9.30 -18.45 -0.57
N GLY A 83 -8.32 -17.62 -0.26
CA GLY A 83 -6.89 -17.93 -0.38
C GLY A 83 -6.31 -18.73 0.78
N ASN A 84 -7.13 -19.21 1.74
CA ASN A 84 -6.69 -19.87 2.97
C ASN A 84 -5.68 -19.03 3.79
N VAL A 85 -5.76 -17.71 3.70
CA VAL A 85 -4.91 -16.81 4.49
C VAL A 85 -5.51 -16.65 5.88
N ASN A 86 -4.68 -16.75 6.91
CA ASN A 86 -5.10 -16.48 8.28
C ASN A 86 -5.51 -15.01 8.40
N CYS A 87 -6.80 -14.74 8.60
CA CYS A 87 -7.32 -13.38 8.62
C CYS A 87 -8.47 -13.17 9.60
N LYS A 88 -8.60 -11.95 10.12
CA LYS A 88 -9.66 -11.53 11.05
C LYS A 88 -10.15 -10.12 10.74
N THR A 89 -11.38 -9.83 11.13
CA THR A 89 -11.83 -8.43 11.28
C THR A 89 -11.18 -7.79 12.52
N PRO A 90 -11.10 -6.46 12.60
CA PRO A 90 -10.64 -5.79 13.82
C PRO A 90 -11.45 -6.18 15.06
N SER A 91 -12.77 -6.35 14.93
CA SER A 91 -13.63 -6.77 16.04
C SER A 91 -13.31 -8.20 16.51
N GLN A 92 -13.08 -9.13 15.59
CA GLN A 92 -12.68 -10.50 15.92
C GLN A 92 -11.30 -10.55 16.56
N TYR A 93 -10.35 -9.76 16.06
CA TYR A 93 -9.03 -9.67 16.65
C TYR A 93 -9.12 -9.16 18.10
N LEU A 94 -9.88 -8.09 18.35
CA LEU A 94 -10.02 -7.50 19.68
C LEU A 94 -10.79 -8.40 20.67
N SER A 95 -11.76 -9.19 20.21
CA SER A 95 -12.51 -10.11 21.08
C SER A 95 -11.65 -11.24 21.65
N ASP A 96 -10.52 -11.56 21.02
CA ASP A 96 -9.61 -12.59 21.54
C ASP A 96 -8.73 -12.09 22.69
N TYR A 97 -8.70 -10.77 22.92
CA TYR A 97 -7.91 -10.11 23.98
C TYR A 97 -8.77 -9.57 25.14
N LEU A 98 -10.09 -9.76 25.07
CA LEU A 98 -11.07 -9.39 26.10
C LEU A 98 -11.62 -10.65 26.77
#